data_AF-A0A7J8YAT4-F1
#
_entry.id   AF-A0A7J8YAT4-F1
#
_cell.length_a   1.000
_cell.length_b   1.000
_cell.length_c   1.000
_cell.angle_alpha   90.00
_cell.angle_beta   90.00
_cell.angle_gamma   90.00
#
_symmetry.space_group_name_H-M   'P 1'
#
loop_
_entity.id
_entity.type
_entity.pdbx_description
1 polymer ?
#
loop_
_entity_poly.entity_id
_entity_poly.type
_entity_poly.pdbx_seq_one_letter_code
_entity_poly.pdbx_strand_id
1 'polypeptide(L)'
;MDGRNSYFLFLVSVFIFSVAGRLGLGKRIATVHVTNSMPRELQSIQLGCNSRYKDNGMHQLHVGEDYQFGVEEKALHFCEAISGRQIASWHAYQPRRDWNHKAVFWRVKENGFFLSWDNSSWNNVVLTVVHDMMNCYLLLLLIKTNHYGENDSLKFPIPMEVPEQCYVI
;
A
#
# COMPACT_ATOMS: atom_id res chain seq x y z
N MET A 1 -2.34 -58.58 9.82
CA MET A 1 -2.61 -57.23 10.35
C MET A 1 -1.39 -56.31 10.14
N ASP A 2 -0.80 -56.38 8.95
CA ASP A 2 -0.70 -55.33 7.91
C ASP A 2 -0.07 -53.98 8.28
N GLY A 3 1.20 -54.03 8.72
CA GLY A 3 2.08 -52.85 8.84
C GLY A 3 2.27 -52.03 7.55
N ARG A 4 1.90 -52.57 6.38
CA ARG A 4 1.91 -51.84 5.09
C ARG A 4 0.92 -50.68 5.07
N ASN A 5 -0.19 -50.80 5.81
CA ASN A 5 -1.21 -49.75 5.93
C ASN A 5 -0.74 -48.60 6.84
N SER A 6 0.05 -48.91 7.87
CA SER A 6 0.58 -47.92 8.82
C SER A 6 1.64 -47.01 8.18
N TYR A 7 2.53 -47.55 7.34
CA TYR A 7 3.54 -46.76 6.63
C TYR A 7 2.91 -45.79 5.63
N PHE A 8 1.88 -46.23 4.91
CA PHE A 8 1.18 -45.40 3.94
C PHE A 8 0.50 -44.20 4.63
N LEU A 9 -0.16 -44.41 5.76
CA LEU A 9 -0.76 -43.34 6.56
C LEU A 9 0.28 -42.34 7.09
N PHE A 10 1.45 -42.82 7.52
CA PHE A 10 2.53 -41.96 7.99
C PHE A 10 3.06 -41.07 6.86
N LEU A 11 3.30 -41.63 5.67
CA LEU A 11 3.75 -40.89 4.49
C LEU A 11 2.71 -39.84 4.03
N VAL A 12 1.42 -40.19 4.02
CA VAL A 12 0.34 -39.24 3.70
C VAL A 12 0.30 -38.10 4.73
N SER A 13 0.50 -38.38 6.02
CA SER A 13 0.53 -37.33 7.04
C SER A 13 1.70 -36.36 6.84
N VAL A 14 2.91 -36.87 6.57
CA VAL A 14 4.10 -36.05 6.31
C VAL A 14 3.93 -35.21 5.04
N PHE A 15 3.26 -35.75 4.02
CA PHE A 15 2.93 -35.00 2.81
C PHE A 15 1.93 -33.87 3.10
N ILE A 16 0.88 -34.13 3.89
CA ILE A 16 -0.10 -33.10 4.28
C ILE A 16 0.54 -31.99 5.12
N PHE A 17 1.39 -32.33 6.10
CA PHE A 17 2.10 -31.34 6.92
C PHE A 17 3.11 -30.51 6.12
N SER A 18 3.80 -31.11 5.14
CA SER A 18 4.77 -30.37 4.29
C SER A 18 4.09 -29.43 3.28
N VAL A 19 2.86 -29.72 2.86
CA VAL A 19 2.04 -28.81 2.02
C VAL A 19 1.38 -27.72 2.86
N ALA A 20 0.86 -28.05 4.06
CA ALA A 20 0.21 -27.08 4.95
C ALA A 20 1.17 -25.97 5.44
N GLY A 21 2.46 -26.29 5.60
CA GLY A 21 3.49 -25.33 6.03
C GLY A 21 3.85 -24.23 5.03
N ARG A 22 3.23 -24.18 3.84
CA ARG A 22 3.53 -23.19 2.79
C ARG A 22 2.49 -22.08 2.63
N LEU A 23 1.40 -22.09 3.38
CA LEU A 23 0.46 -20.96 3.44
C LEU A 23 1.01 -19.89 4.41
N GLY A 24 2.10 -19.25 4.01
CA GLY A 24 2.63 -18.09 4.70
C GLY A 24 1.75 -16.87 4.43
N LEU A 25 0.68 -16.68 5.22
CA LEU A 25 0.12 -15.34 5.37
C LEU A 25 1.24 -14.47 5.97
N GLY A 26 1.68 -13.44 5.25
CA GLY A 26 2.73 -12.56 5.73
C GLY A 26 2.41 -12.04 7.12
N LYS A 27 3.40 -12.02 8.02
CA LYS A 27 3.23 -11.49 9.37
C LYS A 27 2.78 -10.04 9.27
N ARG A 28 1.57 -9.74 9.76
CA ARG A 28 1.05 -8.37 9.84
C ARG A 28 1.82 -7.60 10.93
N ILE A 29 2.52 -6.55 10.54
CA ILE A 29 3.37 -5.76 11.44
C ILE A 29 2.73 -4.43 11.86
N ALA A 30 1.84 -3.89 11.02
CA ALA A 30 1.10 -2.66 11.27
C ALA A 30 -0.26 -2.68 10.55
N THR A 31 -1.07 -1.67 10.81
CA THR A 31 -2.30 -1.35 10.07
C THR A 31 -2.20 0.05 9.51
N VAL A 32 -2.50 0.20 8.23
CA VAL A 32 -2.68 1.52 7.63
C VAL A 32 -4.16 1.86 7.63
N HIS A 33 -4.45 3.09 8.01
CA HIS A 33 -5.76 3.73 7.97
C HIS A 33 -5.70 4.89 6.99
N VAL A 34 -6.65 4.99 6.07
CA VAL A 34 -6.79 6.11 5.14
C VAL A 34 -8.18 6.67 5.28
N THR A 35 -8.29 7.88 5.81
CA THR A 35 -9.57 8.55 6.03
C THR A 35 -9.75 9.69 5.03
N ASN A 36 -10.90 9.73 4.37
CA ASN A 36 -11.29 10.88 3.55
C ASN A 36 -11.85 12.00 4.46
N SER A 37 -11.14 13.12 4.59
CA SER A 37 -11.55 14.30 5.35
C SER A 37 -11.69 15.54 4.47
N MET A 38 -12.03 15.34 3.19
CA MET A 38 -12.40 16.43 2.29
C MET A 38 -13.67 17.15 2.79
N PRO A 39 -13.83 18.46 2.52
CA PRO A 39 -15.10 19.16 2.69
C PRO A 39 -16.25 18.38 2.03
N ARG A 40 -17.44 18.35 2.65
CA ARG A 40 -18.58 17.55 2.15
C ARG A 40 -19.07 17.96 0.76
N GLU A 41 -18.73 19.17 0.35
CA GLU A 41 -19.03 19.72 -0.97
C GLU A 41 -18.17 19.06 -2.07
N LEU A 42 -17.06 18.44 -1.68
CA LEU A 42 -16.18 17.66 -2.54
C LEU A 42 -16.60 16.19 -2.56
N GLN A 43 -16.44 15.56 -3.72
CA GLN A 43 -16.86 14.19 -3.97
C GLN A 43 -15.97 13.16 -3.25
N SER A 44 -16.48 11.92 -3.16
CA SER A 44 -15.71 10.74 -2.76
C SER A 44 -14.40 10.65 -3.55
N ILE A 45 -13.32 10.20 -2.90
CA ILE A 45 -12.08 9.89 -3.60
C ILE A 45 -12.10 8.44 -4.08
N GLN A 46 -11.50 8.14 -5.23
CA GLN A 46 -11.15 6.76 -5.56
C GLN A 46 -9.78 6.46 -4.95
N LEU A 47 -9.70 5.48 -4.07
CA LEU A 47 -8.50 5.07 -3.37
C LEU A 47 -8.13 3.64 -3.77
N GLY A 48 -6.93 3.45 -4.29
CA GLY A 48 -6.33 2.12 -4.49
C GLY A 48 -5.14 1.97 -3.56
N CYS A 49 -5.06 0.87 -2.82
CA CYS A 49 -3.91 0.57 -1.97
C CYS A 49 -3.38 -0.81 -2.29
N ASN A 50 -2.13 -0.85 -2.71
CA ASN A 50 -1.51 -2.02 -3.31
C ASN A 50 -0.20 -2.34 -2.61
N SER A 51 0.14 -3.62 -2.69
CA SER A 51 1.45 -4.13 -2.31
C SER A 51 2.06 -4.90 -3.48
N ARG A 52 3.36 -5.22 -3.39
CA ARG A 52 4.04 -6.06 -4.39
C ARG A 52 3.26 -7.36 -4.73
N TYR A 53 2.57 -7.94 -3.75
CA TYR A 53 1.92 -9.25 -3.87
C TYR A 53 0.40 -9.17 -3.95
N LYS A 54 -0.19 -7.98 -3.75
CA LYS A 54 -1.63 -7.82 -3.64
C LYS A 54 -2.08 -6.49 -4.22
N ASP A 55 -2.86 -6.57 -5.28
CA ASP A 55 -3.65 -5.46 -5.81
C ASP A 55 -5.06 -5.57 -5.23
N ASN A 56 -5.51 -4.55 -4.50
CA ASN A 56 -6.87 -4.52 -3.95
C ASN A 56 -7.86 -3.80 -4.87
N GLY A 57 -7.38 -3.21 -5.98
CA GLY A 57 -8.16 -2.38 -6.86
C GLY A 57 -8.51 -1.02 -6.27
N MET A 58 -9.29 -0.25 -7.03
CA MET A 58 -9.78 1.06 -6.62
C MET A 58 -11.09 0.93 -5.86
N HIS A 59 -11.19 1.65 -4.73
CA HIS A 59 -12.38 1.75 -3.89
C HIS A 59 -12.86 3.19 -3.83
N GLN A 60 -14.17 3.39 -3.90
CA GLN A 60 -14.75 4.69 -3.62
C GLN A 60 -14.77 4.90 -2.09
N LEU A 61 -14.13 5.96 -1.62
CA LEU A 61 -14.05 6.32 -0.20
C LEU A 61 -14.78 7.64 0.04
N HIS A 62 -15.91 7.57 0.73
CA HIS A 62 -16.75 8.72 1.04
C HIS A 62 -16.19 9.52 2.23
N VAL A 63 -16.64 10.78 2.36
CA VAL A 63 -16.19 11.67 3.42
C VAL A 63 -16.52 11.08 4.80
N GLY A 64 -15.51 11.00 5.67
CA GLY A 64 -15.60 10.42 7.00
C GLY A 64 -15.35 8.90 7.06
N GLU A 65 -15.29 8.22 5.91
CA GLU A 65 -14.98 6.79 5.88
C GLU A 65 -13.48 6.54 6.05
N ASP A 66 -13.17 5.37 6.60
CA ASP A 66 -11.82 4.89 6.88
C ASP A 66 -11.58 3.58 6.14
N TYR A 67 -10.61 3.60 5.22
CA TYR A 67 -10.12 2.41 4.54
C TYR A 67 -8.93 1.83 5.31
N GLN A 68 -8.94 0.50 5.52
CA GLN A 68 -7.92 -0.16 6.32
C GLN A 68 -7.31 -1.36 5.61
N PHE A 69 -5.99 -1.49 5.73
CA PHE A 69 -5.30 -2.70 5.31
C PHE A 69 -4.11 -3.05 6.21
N GLY A 70 -3.77 -4.34 6.24
CA GLY A 70 -2.64 -4.86 7.00
C GLY A 70 -1.32 -4.71 6.24
N VAL A 71 -0.29 -4.30 6.96
CA VAL A 71 1.08 -4.21 6.43
C VAL A 71 1.81 -5.51 6.67
N GLU A 72 2.31 -6.12 5.61
CA GLU A 72 3.20 -7.28 5.65
C GLU A 72 4.68 -6.85 5.70
N GLU A 73 5.47 -7.47 6.56
CA GLU A 73 6.85 -7.08 6.92
C GLU A 73 7.83 -6.91 5.74
N LYS A 74 7.62 -7.65 4.65
CA LYS A 74 8.53 -7.68 3.49
C LYS A 74 7.92 -7.13 2.21
N ALA A 75 6.78 -6.46 2.31
CA ALA A 75 6.10 -5.88 1.16
C ALA A 75 6.16 -4.35 1.23
N LEU A 76 6.39 -3.73 0.07
CA LEU A 76 6.16 -2.30 -0.11
C LEU A 76 4.65 -2.09 -0.25
N HIS A 77 4.11 -1.12 0.48
CA HIS A 77 2.70 -0.76 0.44
C HIS A 77 2.56 0.70 0.00
N PHE A 78 1.86 0.93 -1.09
CA PHE A 78 1.60 2.25 -1.65
C PHE A 78 0.11 2.43 -1.87
N CYS A 79 -0.35 3.68 -1.79
CA CYS A 79 -1.71 4.04 -2.13
C CYS A 79 -1.72 5.11 -3.20
N GLU A 80 -2.77 5.11 -4.01
CA GLU A 80 -3.10 6.13 -4.99
C GLU A 80 -4.51 6.64 -4.71
N ALA A 81 -4.69 7.96 -4.76
CA ALA A 81 -5.99 8.60 -4.62
C ALA A 81 -6.29 9.47 -5.84
N ILE A 82 -7.52 9.37 -6.35
CA ILE A 82 -8.02 10.15 -7.47
C ILE A 82 -9.25 10.92 -7.00
N SER A 83 -9.24 12.24 -7.21
CA SER A 83 -10.35 13.15 -6.93
C SER A 83 -10.53 14.08 -8.12
N GLY A 84 -11.52 13.78 -8.99
CA GLY A 84 -11.71 14.52 -10.23
C GLY A 84 -10.48 14.46 -11.14
N ARG A 85 -9.78 15.59 -11.27
CA ARG A 85 -8.53 15.70 -12.07
C ARG A 85 -7.25 15.60 -11.23
N GLN A 86 -7.38 15.52 -9.91
CA GLN A 86 -6.25 15.42 -9.00
C GLN A 86 -5.92 13.96 -8.76
N ILE A 87 -4.64 13.62 -8.89
CA ILE A 87 -4.12 12.29 -8.60
C ILE A 87 -2.93 12.45 -7.66
N ALA A 88 -2.87 11.61 -6.64
CA ALA A 88 -1.72 11.53 -5.75
C ALA A 88 -1.36 10.07 -5.49
N SER A 89 -0.08 9.79 -5.32
CA SER A 89 0.43 8.48 -4.91
C SER A 89 1.46 8.65 -3.81
N TRP A 90 1.44 7.76 -2.82
CA TRP A 90 2.35 7.83 -1.68
C TRP A 90 2.65 6.45 -1.11
N HIS A 91 3.82 6.33 -0.49
CA HIS A 91 4.14 5.18 0.34
C HIS A 91 3.32 5.17 1.63
N ALA A 92 2.27 4.36 1.63
CA ALA A 92 1.33 4.22 2.72
C ALA A 92 1.99 3.66 4.00
N TYR A 93 3.01 2.80 3.84
CA TYR A 93 3.89 2.35 4.92
C TYR A 93 5.34 2.30 4.44
N GLN A 94 6.26 2.88 5.22
CA GLN A 94 7.69 2.80 4.99
C GLN A 94 8.39 2.24 6.23
N PRO A 95 9.13 1.10 6.13
CA PRO A 95 9.80 0.52 7.29
C PRO A 95 10.69 1.52 8.05
N ARG A 96 11.49 2.33 7.36
CA ARG A 96 12.37 3.31 8.03
C ARG A 96 11.61 4.38 8.83
N ARG A 97 10.47 4.81 8.33
CA ARG A 97 9.64 5.87 8.91
C ARG A 97 8.72 5.31 10.01
N ASP A 98 8.15 4.13 9.79
CA ASP A 98 6.98 3.63 10.53
C ASP A 98 7.26 2.41 11.42
N TRP A 99 8.49 1.86 11.45
CA TRP A 99 8.80 0.53 12.05
C TRP A 99 8.33 0.28 13.48
N ASN A 100 8.20 1.32 14.31
CA ASN A 100 7.81 1.18 15.72
C ASN A 100 6.34 1.53 15.98
N HIS A 101 5.55 1.73 14.92
CA HIS A 101 4.15 2.13 15.01
C HIS A 101 3.24 0.99 14.57
N LYS A 102 2.31 0.60 15.44
CA LYS A 102 1.31 -0.45 15.14
C LYS A 102 0.21 0.03 14.20
N ALA A 103 0.02 1.34 14.12
CA ALA A 103 -0.92 1.98 13.23
C ALA A 103 -0.28 3.19 12.55
N VAL A 104 -0.63 3.40 11.28
CA VAL A 104 -0.21 4.54 10.47
C VAL A 104 -1.48 5.14 9.88
N PHE A 105 -1.75 6.41 10.17
CA PHE A 105 -2.96 7.10 9.78
C PHE A 105 -2.65 8.12 8.70
N TRP A 106 -3.37 8.02 7.58
CA TRP A 106 -3.40 9.00 6.52
C TRP A 106 -4.74 9.70 6.51
N ARG A 107 -4.70 11.02 6.48
CA ARG A 107 -5.89 11.85 6.34
C ARG A 107 -5.79 12.66 5.07
N VAL A 108 -6.72 12.39 4.15
CA VAL A 108 -6.82 13.10 2.88
C VAL A 108 -7.65 14.36 3.09
N LYS A 109 -7.10 15.51 2.72
CA LYS A 109 -7.78 16.82 2.75
C LYS A 109 -7.55 17.53 1.42
N GLU A 110 -8.28 18.62 1.22
CA GLU A 110 -8.21 19.41 -0.02
C GLU A 110 -6.79 19.92 -0.31
N ASN A 111 -6.10 20.37 0.73
CA ASN A 111 -4.75 20.94 0.63
C ASN A 111 -3.61 19.92 0.80
N GLY A 112 -3.92 18.63 0.91
CA GLY A 112 -2.86 17.62 0.99
C GLY A 112 -3.19 16.37 1.79
N PHE A 113 -2.13 15.58 1.98
CA PHE A 113 -2.17 14.33 2.71
C PHE A 113 -1.40 14.48 4.02
N PHE A 114 -2.04 14.06 5.10
CA PHE A 114 -1.51 14.22 6.45
C PHE A 114 -1.25 12.86 7.07
N LEU A 115 -0.05 12.69 7.60
CA LEU A 115 0.40 11.47 8.27
C LEU A 115 0.34 11.66 9.78
N SER A 116 -0.09 10.62 10.48
CA SER A 116 -0.08 10.53 11.93
C SER A 116 0.19 9.10 12.38
N TRP A 117 0.82 8.94 13.54
CA TRP A 117 0.99 7.63 14.20
C TRP A 117 0.12 7.47 15.45
N ASP A 118 -0.56 8.55 15.89
CA ASP A 118 -1.39 8.62 17.09
C ASP A 118 -2.85 9.06 16.79
N ASN A 119 -3.18 9.35 15.52
CA ASN A 119 -4.45 9.89 15.05
C ASN A 119 -4.81 11.28 15.63
N SER A 120 -3.85 11.97 16.27
CA SER A 120 -4.04 13.31 16.87
C SER A 120 -3.03 14.34 16.38
N SER A 121 -1.77 13.94 16.24
CA SER A 121 -0.66 14.76 15.79
C SER A 121 -0.44 14.53 14.29
N TRP A 122 -0.68 15.56 13.49
CA TRP A 122 -0.70 15.46 12.02
C TRP A 122 0.45 16.22 11.39
N ASN A 123 1.25 15.50 10.61
CA ASN A 123 2.29 16.08 9.77
C ASN A 123 1.78 16.16 8.34
N ASN A 124 1.84 17.34 7.72
CA ASN A 124 1.61 17.44 6.29
C ASN A 124 2.80 16.82 5.56
N VAL A 125 2.55 15.81 4.73
CA VAL A 125 3.60 15.10 3.99
C VAL A 125 3.52 15.42 2.50
N VAL A 126 2.38 15.90 2.01
CA VAL A 126 2.11 16.13 0.59
C VAL A 126 1.35 17.43 0.41
N LEU A 127 1.86 18.32 -0.45
CA LEU A 127 1.12 19.47 -0.99
C LEU A 127 0.49 19.07 -2.33
N THR A 128 -0.82 19.22 -2.48
CA THR A 128 -1.51 18.95 -3.74
C THR A 128 -1.29 20.10 -4.71
N VAL A 129 -0.46 19.93 -5.76
CA VAL A 129 -0.48 20.79 -6.95
C VAL A 129 -0.43 19.92 -8.19
N VAL A 130 -1.52 19.88 -8.98
CA VAL A 130 -1.50 19.26 -10.31
C VAL A 130 -2.39 20.05 -11.26
N HIS A 131 -1.82 20.51 -12.37
CA HIS A 131 -2.53 21.23 -13.44
C HIS A 131 -2.67 20.41 -14.73
N ASP A 132 -2.16 19.16 -14.79
CA ASP A 132 -2.30 18.33 -15.99
C ASP A 132 -2.30 16.81 -15.73
N MET A 133 -3.34 16.12 -16.21
CA MET A 133 -3.70 14.73 -15.82
C MET A 133 -3.01 13.66 -16.68
N MET A 134 -2.65 13.99 -17.94
CA MET A 134 -2.08 13.02 -18.90
C MET A 134 -0.64 12.63 -18.58
N ASN A 135 0.18 13.55 -18.09
CA ASN A 135 1.58 13.27 -17.76
C ASN A 135 1.73 12.45 -16.48
N CYS A 136 0.88 12.68 -15.47
CA CYS A 136 0.96 11.93 -14.22
C CYS A 136 0.54 10.48 -14.36
N TYR A 137 -0.46 10.18 -15.20
CA TYR A 137 -0.89 8.80 -15.41
C TYR A 137 0.21 7.96 -16.08
N LEU A 138 0.92 8.52 -17.06
CA LEU A 138 2.04 7.85 -17.72
C LEU A 138 3.23 7.65 -16.76
N LEU A 139 3.52 8.64 -15.91
CA LEU A 139 4.56 8.52 -14.88
C LEU A 139 4.22 7.45 -13.83
N LEU A 140 2.97 7.41 -13.36
CA LEU A 140 2.50 6.38 -12.42
C LEU A 140 2.60 4.98 -13.02
N LEU A 141 2.27 4.84 -14.32
CA LEU A 141 2.46 3.57 -15.04
C LEU A 141 3.95 3.18 -15.10
N LEU A 142 4.86 4.12 -15.37
CA LEU A 142 6.30 3.86 -15.39
C LEU A 142 6.86 3.44 -14.02
N ILE A 143 6.38 4.04 -12.95
CA ILE A 143 6.75 3.67 -11.56
C ILE A 143 6.22 2.28 -11.23
N LYS A 144 4.97 1.97 -11.59
CA LYS A 144 4.41 0.61 -11.45
C LYS A 144 5.27 -0.40 -12.22
N THR A 145 5.71 -0.12 -13.45
CA THR A 145 6.54 -1.06 -14.23
C THR A 145 7.95 -1.25 -13.68
N ASN A 146 8.59 -0.20 -13.16
CA ASN A 146 9.95 -0.30 -12.61
C ASN A 146 9.99 -1.05 -11.26
N HIS A 147 8.96 -0.93 -10.42
CA HIS A 147 8.92 -1.64 -9.13
C HIS A 147 8.66 -3.14 -9.24
N TYR A 148 8.12 -3.62 -10.36
CA TYR A 148 7.91 -5.04 -10.62
C TYR A 148 9.17 -5.78 -11.13
N GLY A 149 10.27 -5.07 -11.39
CA GLY A 149 11.40 -5.58 -12.18
C GLY A 149 12.75 -5.85 -11.51
N GLU A 150 12.95 -5.61 -10.20
CA GLU A 150 14.32 -5.65 -9.65
C GLU A 150 14.48 -6.52 -8.38
N ASN A 151 15.22 -7.62 -8.57
CA ASN A 151 15.81 -8.46 -7.53
C ASN A 151 17.05 -7.75 -6.94
N ASP A 152 17.18 -7.82 -5.62
CA ASP A 152 18.38 -7.58 -4.82
C ASP A 152 19.05 -6.19 -4.78
N SER A 153 19.23 -5.74 -3.53
CA SER A 153 20.29 -4.85 -3.04
C SER A 153 20.42 -3.44 -3.64
N LEU A 154 19.96 -2.45 -2.86
CA LEU A 154 20.55 -1.10 -2.75
C LEU A 154 21.16 -0.52 -4.04
N LYS A 155 20.31 0.05 -4.90
CA LYS A 155 20.60 1.27 -5.64
C LYS A 155 19.26 1.96 -5.93
N PHE A 156 18.98 3.02 -5.20
CA PHE A 156 17.98 3.98 -5.64
C PHE A 156 18.47 4.55 -6.97
N PRO A 157 17.68 4.52 -8.06
CA PRO A 157 17.98 5.38 -9.17
C PRO A 157 17.77 6.83 -8.71
N ILE A 158 18.82 7.62 -8.94
CA ILE A 158 18.92 9.08 -8.92
C ILE A 158 17.68 9.69 -9.63
N PRO A 159 17.19 10.88 -9.21
CA PRO A 159 15.78 11.21 -9.32
C PRO A 159 15.39 11.26 -10.80
N MET A 160 14.35 10.51 -11.15
CA MET A 160 13.55 10.89 -12.30
C MET A 160 13.12 12.31 -12.01
N GLU A 161 13.49 13.25 -12.87
CA GLU A 161 13.04 14.63 -12.81
C GLU A 161 11.52 14.58 -13.00
N VAL A 162 10.83 14.46 -11.88
CA VAL A 162 9.39 14.40 -11.87
C VAL A 162 8.94 15.79 -12.31
N PRO A 163 8.16 15.91 -13.40
CA PRO A 163 7.60 17.22 -13.75
C PRO A 163 6.88 17.74 -12.51
N GLU A 164 7.07 19.02 -12.17
CA GLU A 164 6.62 19.68 -10.92
C GLU A 164 5.10 19.56 -10.59
N GLN A 165 4.37 18.80 -11.39
CA GLN A 165 2.93 18.61 -11.40
C GLN A 165 2.53 17.17 -11.04
N CYS A 166 3.46 16.26 -10.77
CA CYS A 166 3.16 14.91 -10.28
C CYS A 166 4.03 14.69 -9.04
N TYR A 167 3.50 14.20 -7.92
CA TYR A 167 4.34 13.90 -6.76
C TYR A 167 4.24 12.41 -6.45
N VAL A 168 5.39 11.76 -6.39
CA VAL A 168 5.59 10.38 -5.97
C VAL A 168 6.52 10.46 -4.77
N ILE A 169 6.00 10.15 -3.59
CA ILE A 169 6.69 10.34 -2.30
C ILE A 169 6.80 9.03 -1.55
#